data_AF-E7G9Y8-F1
#
_entry.id   AF-E7G9Y8-F1
#
_cell.length_a   1.000
_cell.length_b   1.000
_cell.length_c   1.000
_cell.angle_alpha   90.00
_cell.angle_beta   90.00
_cell.angle_gamma   90.00
#
_symmetry.space_group_name_H-M   'P 1'
#
loop_
_entity.id
_entity.type
_entity.pdbx_description
1 polymer ?
#
loop_
_entity_poly.entity_id
_entity_poly.type
_entity_poly.pdbx_seq_one_letter_code
_entity_poly.pdbx_strand_id
1 'polypeptide(L)'
;MKNAYEAYDMIQEIDPFSLKALKRVHGVMEKFLEVEAGEFRSGDEGVFNGDECIFVAPPPHLVLEFMTDLFSWMKRNKKKVFKPYPIEWTRNKKACHL
;
A
#
# COMPACT_ATOMS: atom_id res chain seq x y z
N MET A 1 -5.18 -14.87 8.80
CA MET A 1 -5.63 -13.53 9.27
C MET A 1 -4.59 -12.76 10.09
N LYS A 2 -3.68 -13.39 10.83
CA LYS A 2 -2.71 -12.69 11.70
C LYS A 2 -1.88 -11.59 10.99
N ASN A 3 -1.37 -11.87 9.79
CA ASN A 3 -0.59 -10.90 9.02
C ASN A 3 -1.34 -9.61 8.71
N ALA A 4 -2.62 -9.72 8.35
CA ALA A 4 -3.45 -8.56 8.06
C ALA A 4 -3.65 -7.69 9.29
N TYR A 5 -3.96 -8.29 10.45
CA TYR A 5 -4.07 -7.55 11.71
C TYR A 5 -2.76 -6.81 12.04
N GLU A 6 -1.62 -7.50 11.95
CA GLU A 6 -0.31 -6.90 12.22
C GLU A 6 0.02 -5.75 11.25
N ALA A 7 -0.32 -5.91 9.97
CA ALA A 7 -0.16 -4.86 8.97
C ALA A 7 -1.07 -3.64 9.25
N TYR A 8 -2.32 -3.86 9.66
CA TYR A 8 -3.24 -2.76 10.01
C TYR A 8 -2.79 -1.97 11.25
N ASP A 9 -2.25 -2.65 12.26
CA ASP A 9 -1.66 -1.98 13.43
C ASP A 9 -0.48 -1.09 13.02
N MET A 10 0.35 -1.54 12.06
CA MET A 10 1.48 -0.76 11.54
C MET A 10 1.07 0.46 10.73
N ILE A 11 -0.04 0.40 10.00
CA ILE A 11 -0.46 1.48 9.08
C ILE A 11 -0.67 2.81 9.82
N GLN A 12 -1.04 2.80 11.10
CA GLN A 12 -1.25 4.03 11.88
C GLN A 12 0.05 4.79 12.19
N GLU A 13 1.19 4.10 12.17
CA GLU A 13 2.48 4.61 12.63
C GLU A 13 3.46 4.92 11.48
N ILE A 14 3.10 4.58 10.23
CA ILE A 14 3.98 4.81 9.08
C ILE A 14 3.75 6.18 8.43
N ASP A 15 4.77 6.69 7.74
CA ASP A 15 4.59 7.78 6.78
C ASP A 15 3.94 7.22 5.50
N PRO A 16 2.69 7.61 5.16
CA PRO A 16 2.02 7.12 3.96
C PRO A 16 2.68 7.62 2.66
N PHE A 17 3.60 8.58 2.74
CA PHE A 17 4.38 9.09 1.61
C PHE A 17 5.76 8.42 1.48
N SER A 18 6.02 7.35 2.24
CA SER A 18 7.29 6.63 2.19
C SER A 18 7.16 5.30 1.45
N LEU A 19 7.88 5.18 0.33
CA LEU A 19 7.91 3.93 -0.44
C LEU A 19 8.49 2.77 0.38
N LYS A 20 9.48 3.07 1.23
CA LYS A 20 10.05 2.10 2.18
C LYS A 20 9.01 1.63 3.19
N ALA A 21 8.12 2.52 3.64
CA ALA A 21 7.07 2.15 4.57
C ALA A 21 6.00 1.29 3.90
N LEU A 22 5.62 1.60 2.65
CA LEU A 22 4.75 0.75 1.84
C LEU A 22 5.31 -0.67 1.75
N LYS A 23 6.58 -0.81 1.33
CA LYS A 23 7.28 -2.10 1.24
C LYS A 23 7.28 -2.85 2.59
N ARG A 24 7.51 -2.13 3.69
CA ARG A 24 7.50 -2.73 5.04
C ARG A 24 6.12 -3.29 5.42
N VAL A 25 5.03 -2.54 5.19
CA VAL A 25 3.67 -3.01 5.49
C VAL A 25 3.28 -4.17 4.57
N HIS A 26 3.58 -4.07 3.28
CA HIS A 26 3.37 -5.14 2.31
C HIS A 26 4.08 -6.44 2.74
N GLY A 27 5.35 -6.35 3.19
CA GLY A 27 6.11 -7.50 3.65
C GLY A 27 5.53 -8.19 4.89
N VAL A 28 4.83 -7.45 5.75
CA VAL A 28 4.12 -8.05 6.89
C VAL A 28 2.81 -8.66 6.45
N MET A 29 2.05 -7.99 5.58
CA MET A 29 0.77 -8.47 5.03
C MET A 29 0.92 -9.83 4.34
N GLU A 30 1.92 -9.96 3.47
CA GLU A 30 2.14 -11.14 2.63
C GLU A 30 3.14 -12.14 3.21
N LYS A 31 3.53 -11.96 4.48
CA LYS A 31 4.55 -12.78 5.13
C LYS A 31 4.18 -14.27 5.08
N PHE A 32 5.06 -15.09 4.49
CA PHE A 32 4.87 -16.54 4.28
C PHE A 32 3.74 -16.92 3.30
N LEU A 33 3.14 -15.96 2.62
CA LEU A 33 2.16 -16.19 1.55
C LEU A 33 2.81 -15.99 0.18
N GLU A 34 3.70 -15.01 0.07
CA GLU A 34 4.40 -14.67 -1.16
C GLU A 34 5.92 -14.64 -0.93
N VAL A 35 6.68 -15.07 -1.94
CA VAL A 35 8.15 -15.05 -1.92
C VAL A 35 8.66 -13.61 -1.99
N GLU A 36 7.98 -12.78 -2.77
CA GLU A 36 8.33 -11.37 -2.97
C GLU A 36 7.69 -10.44 -1.92
N ALA A 37 7.31 -10.97 -0.75
CA ALA A 37 6.73 -10.19 0.34
C ALA A 37 7.62 -8.99 0.72
N GLY A 38 7.07 -7.80 0.51
CA GLY A 38 7.75 -6.53 0.77
C GLY A 38 8.67 -6.03 -0.33
N GLU A 39 8.73 -6.72 -1.48
CA GLU A 39 9.48 -6.31 -2.66
C GLU A 39 8.54 -5.89 -3.82
N PHE A 40 9.10 -5.27 -4.85
CA PHE A 40 8.37 -5.12 -6.11
C PHE A 40 8.46 -6.41 -6.89
N ARG A 41 7.38 -6.74 -7.59
CA ARG A 41 7.32 -7.94 -8.42
C ARG A 41 8.45 -8.00 -9.43
N SER A 42 8.97 -9.20 -9.65
CA SER A 42 9.93 -9.48 -10.71
C SER A 42 9.28 -10.09 -11.97
N GLY A 43 8.02 -10.54 -11.86
CA GLY A 43 7.24 -11.13 -12.95
C GLY A 43 6.20 -10.19 -13.56
N ASP A 44 5.63 -10.61 -14.69
CA ASP A 44 4.45 -10.00 -15.29
C ASP A 44 3.20 -10.32 -14.46
N GLU A 45 2.24 -9.40 -14.43
CA GLU A 45 0.99 -9.54 -13.66
C GLU A 45 -0.21 -9.15 -14.50
N GLY A 46 -1.37 -9.76 -14.19
CA GLY A 46 -2.65 -9.49 -14.83
C GLY A 46 -3.66 -8.87 -13.85
N VAL A 47 -4.56 -8.04 -14.38
CA VAL A 47 -5.78 -7.61 -13.69
C VAL A 47 -6.91 -8.49 -14.18
N PHE A 48 -7.60 -9.14 -13.24
CA PHE A 48 -8.59 -10.17 -13.53
C PHE A 48 -10.00 -9.76 -13.11
N ASN A 49 -11.00 -10.17 -13.90
CA ASN A 49 -12.42 -10.17 -13.55
C ASN A 49 -12.91 -11.62 -13.47
N GLY A 50 -12.90 -12.20 -12.27
CA GLY A 50 -13.00 -13.66 -12.11
C GLY A 50 -11.76 -14.32 -12.71
N ASP A 51 -11.96 -15.21 -13.67
CA ASP A 51 -10.87 -15.92 -14.36
C ASP A 51 -10.40 -15.22 -15.64
N GLU A 52 -11.08 -14.13 -16.07
CA GLU A 52 -10.72 -13.39 -17.29
C GLU A 52 -9.66 -12.32 -17.00
N CYS A 53 -8.51 -12.39 -17.68
CA CYS A 53 -7.51 -11.32 -17.65
C CYS A 53 -7.96 -10.16 -18.56
N ILE A 54 -8.37 -9.05 -17.96
CA ILE A 54 -8.88 -7.87 -18.68
C ILE A 54 -7.78 -6.85 -19.00
N PHE A 55 -6.61 -6.95 -18.36
CA PHE A 55 -5.48 -6.08 -18.59
C PHE A 55 -4.18 -6.71 -18.10
N VAL A 56 -3.12 -6.65 -18.91
CA VAL A 56 -1.77 -7.03 -18.47
C VAL A 56 -1.08 -5.78 -17.93
N ALA A 57 -0.61 -5.85 -16.69
CA ALA A 57 0.12 -4.75 -16.07
C ALA A 57 1.41 -4.44 -16.84
N PRO A 58 1.94 -3.20 -16.75
CA PRO A 58 3.22 -2.86 -17.37
C PRO A 58 4.36 -3.81 -16.94
N PRO A 59 5.43 -3.95 -17.72
CA PRO A 59 6.55 -4.81 -17.35
C PRO A 59 7.16 -4.50 -15.96
N PRO A 60 7.68 -5.50 -15.23
CA PRO A 60 8.17 -5.35 -13.85
C PRO A 60 9.30 -4.31 -13.71
N HIS A 61 10.17 -4.17 -14.72
CA HIS A 61 11.26 -3.20 -14.70
C HIS A 61 10.80 -1.73 -14.65
N LEU A 62 9.55 -1.43 -15.01
CA LEU A 62 8.98 -0.08 -14.94
C LEU A 62 8.34 0.23 -13.57
N VAL A 63 8.10 -0.78 -12.73
CA VAL A 63 7.36 -0.62 -11.47
C VAL A 63 8.06 0.36 -10.54
N LEU A 64 9.39 0.27 -10.41
CA LEU A 64 10.15 1.16 -9.55
C LEU A 64 10.04 2.63 -9.98
N GLU A 65 10.11 2.89 -11.29
CA GLU A 65 9.99 4.24 -11.85
C GLU A 65 8.58 4.79 -11.59
N PHE A 66 7.54 4.04 -11.96
CA PHE A 66 6.16 4.46 -11.75
C PHE A 66 5.81 4.71 -10.29
N MET A 67 6.29 3.85 -9.39
CA MET A 67 6.07 4.03 -7.96
C MET A 67 6.84 5.23 -7.41
N THR A 68 8.05 5.48 -7.89
CA THR A 68 8.83 6.67 -7.52
C THR A 68 8.12 7.95 -7.98
N ASP A 69 7.62 7.97 -9.21
CA ASP A 69 6.88 9.10 -9.75
C ASP A 69 5.56 9.35 -9.02
N LEU A 70 4.80 8.28 -8.74
CA LEU A 70 3.56 8.35 -7.96
C LEU A 70 3.82 8.93 -6.57
N PHE A 71 4.81 8.41 -5.84
CA PHE A 71 5.13 8.88 -4.50
C PHE A 71 5.66 10.32 -4.51
N SER A 72 6.41 10.70 -5.53
CA SER A 72 6.86 12.08 -5.73
C SER A 72 5.69 13.02 -5.99
N TRP A 73 4.74 12.62 -6.83
CA TRP A 73 3.51 13.37 -7.08
C TRP A 73 2.65 13.50 -5.82
N MET A 74 2.48 12.41 -5.05
CA MET A 74 1.72 12.42 -3.80
C MET A 74 2.32 13.40 -2.79
N LYS A 75 3.65 13.42 -2.64
CA LYS A 75 4.35 14.38 -1.77
C LYS A 75 4.10 15.82 -2.20
N ARG A 76 4.24 16.13 -3.49
CA ARG A 76 3.96 17.47 -4.04
C ARG A 76 2.51 17.90 -3.81
N ASN A 77 1.58 16.95 -3.81
CA ASN A 77 0.15 17.20 -3.67
C ASN A 77 -0.41 16.83 -2.30
N LYS A 78 0.44 16.67 -1.27
CA LYS A 78 0.06 16.16 0.05
C LYS A 78 -1.16 16.86 0.64
N LYS A 79 -1.24 18.19 0.55
CA LYS A 79 -2.38 18.98 1.07
C LYS A 79 -3.69 18.77 0.30
N LYS A 80 -3.62 18.40 -0.97
CA LYS A 80 -4.78 18.16 -1.84
C LYS A 80 -5.30 16.72 -1.69
N VAL A 81 -4.37 15.77 -1.63
CA VAL A 81 -4.65 14.32 -1.56
C VAL A 81 -5.00 13.91 -0.14
N PHE A 82 -4.23 14.36 0.85
CA PHE A 82 -4.50 14.15 2.27
C PHE A 82 -5.10 15.41 2.86
N LYS A 83 -6.43 15.41 2.97
CA LYS A 83 -7.12 16.34 3.86
C LYS A 83 -7.05 15.74 5.27
N PRO A 84 -6.57 16.48 6.29
CA PRO A 84 -6.69 16.00 7.66
C PRO A 84 -8.17 15.72 7.91
N TYR A 85 -8.48 14.55 8.47
CA TYR A 85 -9.84 14.24 8.88
C TYR A 85 -10.38 15.37 9.77
N PRO A 86 -11.67 15.72 9.68
CA PRO A 86 -12.30 16.64 10.61
C PRO A 86 -11.97 16.23 12.05
N ILE A 87 -11.60 17.21 12.89
CA ILE A 87 -11.16 17.03 14.29
C ILE A 87 -12.19 16.23 15.13
N GLU A 88 -13.44 16.19 14.70
CA GLU A 88 -14.52 15.40 15.29
C GLU A 88 -14.33 13.87 15.14
N TRP A 89 -13.74 13.38 14.06
CA TRP A 89 -13.49 11.93 13.85
C TRP A 89 -12.25 11.43 14.59
N THR A 90 -11.34 12.31 14.99
CA THR A 90 -10.12 11.93 15.72
C THR A 90 -10.35 11.75 17.22
N ARG A 91 -11.50 12.19 17.75
CA ARG A 91 -11.89 12.01 19.16
C ARG A 91 -12.46 10.64 19.48
N ASN A 92 -12.87 9.86 18.49
CA ASN A 92 -13.44 8.53 18.73
C ASN A 92 -12.40 7.41 18.48
N LYS A 93 -11.27 7.46 19.19
CA LYS A 93 -10.23 6.41 19.18
C LYS A 93 -10.68 5.06 19.77
N LYS A 94 -11.95 4.92 20.18
CA LYS A 94 -12.50 3.68 20.77
C LYS A 94 -13.27 2.79 19.77
N ALA A 95 -13.44 3.20 18.52
CA ALA A 95 -14.27 2.46 17.55
C ALA A 95 -13.49 1.49 16.63
N CYS A 96 -12.15 1.47 16.69
CA CYS A 96 -11.32 0.67 15.78
C CYS A 96 -10.53 -0.47 16.47
N HIS A 97 -10.96 -0.93 17.65
CA HIS A 97 -10.55 -2.25 18.12
C HIS A 97 -11.56 -3.26 17.61
N LEU A 98 -11.17 -3.99 16.56
CA LEU A 98 -11.76 -5.28 16.21
C LEU A 98 -11.55 -6.28 17.35
#